data_AF-A0A538B6P6-F1
#
_entry.id   AF-A0A538B6P6-F1
#
_cell.length_a   1.000
_cell.length_b   1.000
_cell.length_c   1.000
_cell.angle_alpha   90.00
_cell.angle_beta   90.00
_cell.angle_gamma   90.00
#
_symmetry.space_group_name_H-M   'P 1'
#
loop_
_entity.id
_entity.type
_entity.pdbx_description
1 polymer ?
#
loop_
_entity_poly.entity_id
_entity_poly.type
_entity_poly.pdbx_seq_one_letter_code
_entity_poly.pdbx_strand_id
1 'polypeptide(L)'
;IEAVTYRLGPHSTADDAGRYRSEDEVKAWRTRDPIQRYRRWLEAAGIADGPYFESVEQEAKEFAHRMRTGVIGSDPRPVAEMFEWVFADLPPHLARQREEALRMAGEDIATRGGTDG
;
A
#
# COMPACT_ATOMS: atom_id res chain seq x y z
N ILE A 1 13.06 -18.71 -12.50
CA ILE A 1 13.93 -17.70 -11.86
C ILE A 1 13.54 -17.66 -10.39
N GLU A 2 14.51 -17.75 -9.47
CA GLU A 2 14.29 -17.66 -8.03
C GLU A 2 15.16 -16.54 -7.45
N ALA A 3 14.54 -15.62 -6.69
CA ALA A 3 15.23 -14.50 -6.06
C ALA A 3 15.32 -14.71 -4.55
N VAL A 4 16.51 -15.09 -4.07
CA VAL A 4 16.78 -15.28 -2.65
C VAL A 4 16.84 -13.91 -1.95
N THR A 5 15.90 -13.64 -1.06
CA THR A 5 15.75 -12.35 -0.35
C THR A 5 15.39 -12.55 1.13
N TYR A 6 15.32 -11.46 1.88
CA TYR A 6 15.00 -11.48 3.31
C TYR A 6 14.02 -10.38 3.72
N ARG A 7 12.98 -10.75 4.48
CA ARG A 7 12.03 -9.82 5.09
C ARG A 7 12.57 -9.33 6.42
N LEU A 8 13.20 -8.15 6.41
CA LEU A 8 13.77 -7.54 7.63
C LEU A 8 12.69 -7.26 8.69
N GLY A 9 11.50 -6.85 8.28
CA GLY A 9 10.34 -6.65 9.15
C GLY A 9 9.65 -7.97 9.57
N PRO A 10 8.70 -7.89 10.52
CA PRO A 10 7.80 -9.01 10.82
C PRO A 10 6.92 -9.36 9.61
N HIS A 11 6.16 -10.45 9.70
CA HIS A 11 5.22 -10.83 8.64
C HIS A 11 4.15 -9.77 8.40
N SER A 12 3.68 -9.16 9.48
CA SER A 12 2.69 -8.09 9.47
C SER A 12 2.80 -7.29 10.78
N THR A 13 1.97 -6.27 10.94
CA THR A 13 1.85 -5.51 12.20
C THR A 13 1.25 -6.34 13.35
N ALA A 14 0.59 -7.46 13.06
CA ALA A 14 0.03 -8.38 14.05
C ALA A 14 0.99 -9.51 14.45
N ASP A 15 2.18 -9.56 13.84
CA ASP A 15 3.15 -10.63 14.02
C ASP A 15 4.32 -10.21 14.93
N ASP A 16 4.78 -11.15 15.75
CA ASP A 16 5.97 -11.01 16.59
C ASP A 16 7.05 -11.98 16.11
N ALA A 17 7.92 -11.44 15.26
CA ALA A 17 8.95 -12.25 14.62
C ALA A 17 10.03 -12.75 15.59
N GLY A 18 10.20 -12.13 16.77
CA GLY A 18 11.18 -12.56 17.76
C GLY A 18 10.96 -13.98 18.28
N ARG A 19 9.76 -14.54 18.06
CA ARG A 19 9.39 -15.91 18.45
C ARG A 19 10.03 -16.99 17.58
N TYR A 20 10.37 -16.68 16.33
CA TYR A 20 10.77 -17.69 15.36
C TYR A 20 12.04 -17.33 14.57
N ARG A 21 12.64 -16.16 14.80
CA ARG A 21 13.94 -15.78 14.21
C ARG A 21 14.82 -15.10 15.24
N SER A 22 16.12 -15.30 15.12
CA SER A 22 17.10 -14.64 16.00
C SER A 22 17.42 -13.23 15.49
N GLU A 23 17.84 -12.35 16.40
CA GLU A 23 18.37 -11.05 16.00
C GLU A 23 19.63 -11.18 15.14
N ASP A 24 20.45 -12.19 15.38
CA ASP A 24 21.72 -12.39 14.66
C ASP A 24 21.47 -12.75 13.19
N GLU A 25 20.44 -13.53 12.91
CA GLU A 25 19.98 -13.80 11.55
C GLU A 25 19.58 -12.50 10.84
N VAL A 26 18.74 -11.68 11.49
CA VAL A 26 18.29 -10.40 10.92
C VAL A 26 19.47 -9.44 10.70
N LYS A 27 20.41 -9.37 11.65
CA LYS A 27 21.63 -8.55 11.53
C LYS A 27 22.48 -9.01 10.35
N ALA A 28 22.69 -10.31 10.19
CA ALA A 28 23.44 -10.87 9.06
C ALA A 28 22.80 -10.45 7.71
N TRP A 29 21.48 -10.54 7.59
CA TRP A 29 20.78 -10.12 6.37
C TRP A 29 20.74 -8.61 6.13
N ARG A 30 20.72 -7.80 7.20
CA ARG A 30 20.78 -6.33 7.06
C ARG A 30 22.06 -5.85 6.38
N THR A 31 23.17 -6.58 6.52
CA THR A 31 24.42 -6.27 5.78
C THR A 31 24.31 -6.47 4.27
N ARG A 32 23.30 -7.22 3.81
CA ARG A 32 23.03 -7.55 2.41
C ARG A 32 21.94 -6.66 1.79
N ASP A 33 21.62 -5.54 2.42
CA ASP A 33 20.60 -4.61 1.96
C ASP A 33 20.86 -4.18 0.49
N PRO A 34 19.92 -4.47 -0.43
CA PRO A 34 20.09 -4.15 -1.85
C PRO A 34 20.17 -2.64 -2.11
N ILE A 35 19.53 -1.79 -1.30
CA ILE A 35 19.57 -0.33 -1.44
C ILE A 35 21.00 0.16 -1.19
N GLN A 36 21.60 -0.28 -0.08
CA GLN A 36 22.98 0.09 0.26
C GLN A 36 24.01 -0.46 -0.73
N ARG A 37 23.78 -1.69 -1.21
CA ARG A 37 24.63 -2.30 -2.24
C ARG A 37 24.59 -1.52 -3.54
N TYR A 38 23.39 -1.13 -4.00
CA TYR A 38 23.23 -0.41 -5.25
C TYR A 38 23.71 1.03 -5.15
N ARG A 39 23.48 1.71 -4.02
CA ARG A 39 24.04 3.03 -3.73
C ARG A 39 25.56 3.06 -3.90
N ARG A 40 26.28 2.15 -3.23
CA ARG A 40 27.75 2.07 -3.35
C ARG A 40 28.21 1.83 -4.77
N TRP A 41 27.47 1.05 -5.54
CA TRP A 41 27.79 0.81 -6.95
C TRP A 41 27.60 2.08 -7.80
N LEU A 42 26.51 2.83 -7.59
CA LEU A 42 26.26 4.11 -8.28
C LEU A 42 27.32 5.16 -7.96
N GLU A 43 27.73 5.26 -6.69
CA GLU A 43 28.80 6.15 -6.24
C GLU A 43 30.14 5.76 -6.89
N ALA A 44 30.50 4.47 -6.86
CA ALA A 44 31.72 3.96 -7.47
C ALA A 44 31.75 4.13 -9.00
N ALA A 45 30.58 4.09 -9.65
CA ALA A 45 30.44 4.31 -11.08
C ALA A 45 30.41 5.81 -11.46
N GLY A 46 30.40 6.73 -10.49
CA GLY A 46 30.29 8.17 -10.74
C GLY A 46 28.93 8.59 -11.31
N ILE A 47 27.89 7.76 -11.17
CA ILE A 47 26.55 8.00 -11.70
C ILE A 47 25.73 8.88 -10.76
N ALA A 48 25.97 8.77 -9.45
CA ALA A 48 25.29 9.53 -8.42
C ALA A 48 26.23 9.85 -7.26
N ASP A 49 25.90 10.90 -6.52
CA ASP A 49 26.66 11.42 -5.40
C ASP A 49 25.75 11.77 -4.21
N GLY A 50 26.35 12.31 -3.14
CA GLY A 50 25.63 12.72 -1.92
C GLY A 50 24.41 13.60 -2.21
N PRO A 51 24.58 14.75 -2.90
CA PRO A 51 23.48 15.63 -3.29
C PRO A 51 22.36 14.92 -4.07
N TYR A 52 22.70 14.03 -5.00
CA TYR A 52 21.69 13.24 -5.69
C TYR A 52 20.86 12.39 -4.73
N PHE A 53 21.51 11.62 -3.84
CA PHE A 53 20.76 10.77 -2.90
C PHE A 53 19.93 11.57 -1.89
N GLU A 54 20.43 12.73 -1.47
CA GLU A 54 19.66 13.66 -0.63
C GLU A 54 18.41 14.15 -1.34
N SER A 55 18.51 14.48 -2.63
CA SER A 55 17.34 14.90 -3.42
C SER A 55 16.29 13.79 -3.56
N VAL A 56 16.72 12.54 -3.81
CA VAL A 56 15.84 11.37 -3.91
C VAL A 56 15.14 11.09 -2.57
N GLU A 57 15.87 11.17 -1.46
CA GLU A 57 15.31 10.99 -0.12
C GLU A 57 14.26 12.06 0.20
N GLN A 58 14.52 13.31 -0.18
CA GLN A 58 13.59 14.42 0.02
C GLN A 58 12.32 14.23 -0.83
N GLU A 59 12.48 13.90 -2.12
CA GLU A 59 11.35 13.62 -3.01
C GLU A 59 10.48 12.47 -2.48
N ALA A 60 11.11 11.39 -2.01
CA ALA A 60 10.41 10.25 -1.43
C ALA A 60 9.61 10.63 -0.18
N LYS A 61 10.17 11.46 0.71
CA LYS A 61 9.47 11.97 1.91
C LYS A 61 8.27 12.82 1.55
N GLU A 62 8.44 13.74 0.61
CA GLU A 62 7.35 14.61 0.16
C GLU A 62 6.24 13.81 -0.52
N PHE A 63 6.60 12.83 -1.35
CA PHE A 63 5.64 11.92 -1.96
C PHE A 63 4.86 11.14 -0.90
N ALA A 64 5.55 10.52 0.05
CA ALA A 64 4.92 9.78 1.15
C ALA A 64 3.99 10.68 1.98
N HIS A 65 4.40 11.92 2.24
CA HIS A 65 3.57 12.90 2.95
C HIS A 65 2.32 13.26 2.16
N ARG A 66 2.44 13.63 0.88
CA ARG A 66 1.30 13.96 0.02
C ARG A 66 0.32 12.80 -0.06
N MET A 67 0.82 11.57 -0.26
CA MET A 67 0.01 10.37 -0.37
C MET A 67 -0.75 10.10 0.94
N ARG A 68 -0.06 10.16 2.09
CA ARG A 68 -0.70 10.00 3.40
C ARG A 68 -1.77 11.06 3.67
N THR A 69 -1.47 12.33 3.37
CA THR A 69 -2.41 13.43 3.56
C THR A 69 -3.64 13.26 2.66
N GLY A 70 -3.46 12.87 1.40
CA GLY A 70 -4.55 12.61 0.47
C GLY A 70 -5.45 11.44 0.91
N VAL A 71 -4.85 10.33 1.37
CA VAL A 71 -5.61 9.15 1.84
C VAL A 71 -6.35 9.42 3.14
N ILE A 72 -5.74 10.11 4.10
CA ILE A 72 -6.43 10.43 5.37
C ILE A 72 -7.52 11.49 5.16
N GLY A 73 -7.30 12.42 4.24
CA GLY A 73 -8.25 13.47 3.91
C GLY A 73 -9.34 13.06 2.92
N SER A 74 -9.36 11.82 2.43
CA SER A 74 -10.40 11.37 1.50
C SER A 74 -11.73 11.17 2.21
N ASP A 75 -12.82 11.51 1.54
CA ASP A 75 -14.16 11.20 2.02
C ASP A 75 -14.32 9.68 2.23
N PRO A 76 -15.15 9.26 3.20
CA PRO A 76 -15.55 7.86 3.33
C PRO A 76 -16.06 7.31 2.01
N ARG A 77 -15.74 6.05 1.71
CA ARG A 77 -16.27 5.38 0.52
C ARG A 77 -17.79 5.22 0.68
N PRO A 78 -18.60 5.48 -0.37
CA PRO A 78 -20.03 5.24 -0.34
C PRO A 78 -20.35 3.80 0.03
N VAL A 79 -21.39 3.59 0.83
CA VAL A 79 -21.82 2.25 1.26
C VAL A 79 -22.26 1.38 0.08
N ALA A 80 -22.75 2.01 -0.99
CA ALA A 80 -23.09 1.35 -2.25
C ALA A 80 -21.95 0.48 -2.81
N GLU A 81 -20.69 0.92 -2.65
CA GLU A 81 -19.52 0.25 -3.24
C GLU A 81 -19.28 -1.16 -2.70
N MET A 82 -19.80 -1.49 -1.51
CA MET A 82 -19.77 -2.85 -0.98
C MET A 82 -20.41 -3.89 -1.91
N PHE A 83 -21.24 -3.45 -2.87
CA PHE A 83 -22.04 -4.32 -3.74
C PHE A 83 -21.63 -4.25 -5.23
N GLU A 84 -20.82 -3.28 -5.65
CA GLU A 84 -20.66 -2.90 -7.07
C GLU A 84 -19.82 -3.88 -7.91
N TRP A 85 -18.85 -4.58 -7.32
CA TRP A 85 -17.93 -5.46 -8.06
C TRP A 85 -18.00 -6.93 -7.62
N VAL A 86 -19.11 -7.33 -7.00
CA VAL A 86 -19.32 -8.71 -6.54
C VAL A 86 -19.75 -9.60 -7.71
N PHE A 87 -20.59 -9.08 -8.60
CA PHE A 87 -21.08 -9.74 -9.81
C PHE A 87 -21.11 -8.75 -10.98
N ALA A 88 -21.09 -9.26 -12.21
CA ALA A 88 -21.30 -8.43 -13.39
C ALA A 88 -22.68 -7.74 -13.38
N ASP A 89 -23.73 -8.50 -13.03
CA ASP A 89 -25.07 -8.00 -12.78
C ASP A 89 -25.44 -8.22 -11.31
N LEU A 90 -25.94 -7.17 -10.65
CA LEU A 90 -26.30 -7.26 -9.23
C LEU A 90 -27.54 -8.16 -9.04
N PRO A 91 -27.41 -9.32 -8.36
CA PRO A 91 -28.54 -10.23 -8.16
C PRO A 91 -29.64 -9.57 -7.29
N PRO A 92 -30.92 -9.93 -7.47
CA PRO A 92 -32.03 -9.25 -6.78
C PRO A 92 -31.95 -9.24 -5.25
N HIS A 93 -31.32 -10.26 -4.64
CA HIS A 93 -31.17 -10.31 -3.19
C HIS A 93 -30.10 -9.33 -2.68
N LEU A 94 -29.01 -9.13 -3.43
CA LEU A 94 -28.00 -8.13 -3.11
C LEU A 94 -28.49 -6.71 -3.40
N ALA A 95 -29.34 -6.52 -4.42
CA ALA A 95 -30.00 -5.24 -4.66
C ALA A 95 -30.83 -4.78 -3.45
N ARG A 96 -31.62 -5.70 -2.85
CA ARG A 96 -32.37 -5.41 -1.61
C ARG A 96 -31.47 -5.09 -0.42
N GLN A 97 -30.36 -5.81 -0.26
CA GLN A 97 -29.38 -5.53 0.80
C GLN A 97 -28.69 -4.19 0.62
N ARG A 98 -28.35 -3.81 -0.62
CA ARG A 98 -27.78 -2.49 -0.95
C ARG A 98 -28.75 -1.37 -0.57
N GLU A 99 -30.02 -1.49 -0.94
CA GLU A 99 -31.05 -0.51 -0.56
C GLU A 99 -31.19 -0.37 0.97
N GLU A 100 -31.14 -1.49 1.70
CA GLU A 100 -31.21 -1.47 3.16
C GLU A 100 -29.98 -0.80 3.78
N ALA A 101 -28.78 -1.14 3.31
CA ALA A 101 -27.52 -0.55 3.78
C ALA A 101 -27.46 0.97 3.53
N LEU A 102 -27.90 1.42 2.36
CA LEU A 102 -27.99 2.85 2.02
C LEU A 102 -28.97 3.59 2.94
N ARG A 103 -30.15 3.02 3.20
CA ARG A 103 -31.10 3.59 4.18
C ARG A 103 -30.49 3.70 5.58
N MET A 104 -29.77 2.69 6.04
CA MET A 104 -29.10 2.71 7.36
C MET A 104 -27.99 3.75 7.42
N ALA A 105 -27.27 3.95 6.32
CA ALA A 105 -26.20 4.95 6.21
C ALA A 105 -26.71 6.38 6.01
N GLY A 106 -28.01 6.56 5.71
CA GLY A 106 -28.56 7.86 5.33
C GLY A 106 -28.08 8.35 3.96
N GLU A 107 -27.62 7.43 3.10
CA GLU A 107 -27.17 7.71 1.73
C GLU A 107 -28.32 7.50 0.73
N ASP A 108 -28.43 8.38 -0.26
CA ASP A 108 -29.42 8.25 -1.32
C ASP A 108 -29.03 7.14 -2.32
N ILE A 109 -30.03 6.44 -2.85
CA ILE A 109 -29.88 5.35 -3.84
C ILE A 109 -29.23 5.83 -5.16
N ALA A 110 -29.14 7.15 -5.37
CA ALA A 110 -28.77 7.80 -6.62
C ALA A 110 -27.26 8.05 -6.83
N THR A 111 -26.36 7.45 -6.04
CA THR A 111 -24.92 7.55 -6.29
C THR A 111 -24.48 6.64 -7.44
N ARG A 112 -24.56 7.24 -8.64
CA ARG A 112 -23.92 6.93 -9.93
C ARG A 112 -24.26 5.61 -10.63
N GLY A 113 -25.08 5.75 -11.67
CA GLY A 113 -24.99 4.92 -12.86
C GLY A 113 -23.61 5.04 -13.52
N GLY A 114 -23.19 3.92 -14.11
CA GLY A 114 -21.90 3.74 -14.74
C GLY A 114 -21.55 4.82 -15.76
N THR A 115 -20.29 5.20 -15.76
CA THR A 115 -19.63 5.68 -16.98
C THR A 115 -19.11 4.45 -17.71
N ASP A 116 -19.91 3.92 -18.62
CA ASP A 116 -19.40 3.25 -19.82
C ASP A 116 -19.12 4.34 -20.87
N GLY A 117 -17.87 4.40 -21.32
CA GLY A 117 -17.34 5.33 -22.32
C GLY A 117 -15.84 5.21 -22.44
#